data_AF-A0A509C3Q3-F1
#
_entry.id   AF-A0A509C3Q3-F1
#
_cell.length_a   1.000
_cell.length_b   1.000
_cell.length_c   1.000
_cell.angle_alpha   90.00
_cell.angle_beta   90.00
_cell.angle_gamma   90.00
#
_symmetry.space_group_name_H-M   'P 1'
#
loop_
_entity.id
_entity.type
_entity.pdbx_description
1 polymer ?
#
loop_
_entity_poly.entity_id
_entity_poly.type
_entity_poly.pdbx_seq_one_letter_code
_entity_poly.pdbx_strand_id
1 'polypeptide(L)'
;MAAVCGSSGIASLFSQAAFAAESDIADGKIVRFDFAGLQSMAQALAKKPWGGAPGPLPDTLANLTPQAYNSIQYDAAHSLWNGVANRQLDIQFFHVGMGFRRRVRMFSVDTTDASCSRDSFSPGTV
;
A
#
# COMPACT_ATOMS: atom_id res chain seq x y z
N MET A 1 -50.96 -2.89 36.43
CA MET A 1 -50.44 -1.55 36.07
C MET A 1 -48.98 -1.51 36.52
N ALA A 2 -47.99 -1.75 35.66
CA ALA A 2 -47.45 -0.88 34.60
C ALA A 2 -46.65 0.31 35.15
N ALA A 3 -45.32 0.20 35.12
CA ALA A 3 -44.40 1.30 34.85
C ALA A 3 -43.07 0.69 34.34
N VAL A 4 -42.96 0.60 33.02
CA VAL A 4 -41.69 0.37 32.30
C VAL A 4 -41.28 1.72 31.74
N CYS A 5 -40.10 2.20 32.11
CA CYS A 5 -39.36 3.24 31.40
C CYS A 5 -38.00 2.58 31.15
N GLY A 6 -37.63 2.14 29.94
CA GLY A 6 -37.73 2.85 28.68
C GLY A 6 -36.41 3.55 28.35
N SER A 7 -35.25 2.94 28.63
CA SER A 7 -33.95 3.44 28.17
C SER A 7 -33.70 2.97 26.73
N SER A 8 -34.15 3.77 25.76
CA SER A 8 -33.76 3.64 24.36
C SER A 8 -32.65 4.64 24.06
N GLY A 9 -31.58 4.19 23.40
CA GLY A 9 -30.77 5.10 22.58
C GLY A 9 -29.30 4.76 22.46
N ILE A 10 -28.99 3.93 21.47
CA ILE A 10 -27.77 3.93 20.65
C ILE A 10 -26.42 3.83 21.38
N ALA A 11 -26.01 2.58 21.65
CA ALA A 11 -24.59 2.25 21.66
C ALA A 11 -24.04 2.52 20.24
N SER A 12 -23.27 3.59 20.07
CA SER A 12 -22.38 3.75 18.92
C SER A 12 -21.39 2.59 18.95
N LEU A 13 -21.69 1.52 18.21
CA LEU A 13 -20.69 0.57 17.77
C LEU A 13 -19.81 1.33 16.79
N PHE A 14 -18.82 2.05 17.34
CA PHE A 14 -17.67 2.45 16.54
C PHE A 14 -16.98 1.16 16.11
N SER A 15 -17.26 0.76 14.87
CA SER A 15 -16.57 -0.31 14.19
C SER A 15 -15.07 -0.09 14.33
N GLN A 16 -14.42 -0.86 15.21
CA GLN A 16 -13.00 -1.14 15.09
C GLN A 16 -12.79 -2.11 13.92
N ALA A 17 -13.00 -1.60 12.72
CA ALA A 17 -12.43 -2.12 11.49
C ALA A 17 -11.63 -0.93 10.93
N ALA A 18 -10.31 -0.96 10.80
CA ALA A 18 -9.50 -2.06 10.34
C ALA A 18 -8.07 -1.91 10.86
N PHE A 19 -7.65 -2.79 11.76
CA PHE A 19 -6.24 -3.06 12.02
C PHE A 19 -6.00 -4.57 11.96
N ALA A 20 -6.56 -5.22 10.94
CA ALA A 20 -6.33 -6.63 10.65
C ALA A 20 -6.53 -6.95 9.14
N ALA A 21 -6.22 -6.00 8.26
CA ALA A 21 -6.33 -6.17 6.81
C ALA A 21 -4.97 -5.87 6.13
N GLU A 22 -3.86 -6.35 6.71
CA GLU A 22 -2.53 -6.15 6.12
C GLU A 22 -2.37 -6.96 4.80
N SER A 23 -3.15 -8.03 4.64
CA SER A 23 -3.22 -8.89 3.45
C SER A 23 -4.36 -8.54 2.49
N ASP A 24 -5.46 -7.97 2.99
CA ASP A 24 -6.71 -7.80 2.21
C ASP A 24 -6.70 -6.55 1.28
N ILE A 25 -5.70 -5.67 1.43
CA ILE A 25 -5.45 -4.56 0.49
C ILE A 25 -4.47 -4.99 -0.62
N ALA A 26 -4.02 -6.24 -0.64
CA ALA A 26 -3.22 -6.78 -1.74
C ALA A 26 -4.04 -6.94 -3.04
N ASP A 27 -5.37 -7.04 -2.95
CA ASP A 27 -6.27 -7.39 -4.06
C ASP A 27 -7.00 -6.19 -4.69
N GLY A 28 -6.43 -4.97 -4.59
CA GLY A 28 -7.06 -3.76 -5.17
C GLY A 28 -8.26 -3.23 -4.38
N LYS A 29 -8.41 -3.65 -3.11
CA LYS A 29 -9.45 -3.16 -2.22
C LYS A 29 -9.25 -1.68 -1.92
N ILE A 30 -10.22 -0.86 -2.29
CA ILE A 30 -10.24 0.57 -1.99
C ILE A 30 -10.58 0.76 -0.51
N VAL A 31 -9.73 1.49 0.22
CA VAL A 31 -9.97 1.90 1.61
C VAL A 31 -9.96 3.41 1.71
N ARG A 32 -10.56 3.98 2.76
CA ARG A 32 -10.46 5.43 3.00
C ARG A 32 -9.08 5.78 3.57
N PHE A 33 -8.44 6.80 3.01
CA PHE A 33 -7.24 7.42 3.55
C PHE A 33 -7.59 8.39 4.68
N ASP A 34 -6.84 8.29 5.78
CA ASP A 34 -6.83 9.27 6.87
C ASP A 34 -5.41 9.43 7.40
N PHE A 35 -4.93 10.67 7.46
CA PHE A 35 -3.57 10.98 7.91
C PHE A 35 -3.37 10.68 9.40
N ALA A 36 -4.39 10.91 10.24
CA ALA A 36 -4.31 10.56 11.66
C ALA A 36 -4.22 9.03 11.85
N GLY A 37 -4.99 8.27 11.06
CA GLY A 37 -4.85 6.82 10.94
C GLY A 37 -3.44 6.36 10.56
N LEU A 38 -2.81 6.99 9.55
CA LEU A 38 -1.43 6.70 9.13
C LEU A 38 -0.42 6.94 10.27
N GLN A 39 -0.55 8.06 10.99
CA GLN A 39 0.30 8.36 12.15
C GLN A 39 0.11 7.34 13.27
N SER A 40 -1.13 6.96 13.58
CA SER A 40 -1.44 5.94 14.57
C SER A 40 -0.80 4.59 14.21
N MET A 41 -0.89 4.18 12.94
CA MET A 41 -0.21 2.98 12.44
C MET A 41 1.31 3.05 12.64
N ALA A 42 1.93 4.18 12.29
CA ALA A 42 3.37 4.37 12.46
C ALA A 42 3.78 4.31 13.94
N GLN A 43 3.03 4.95 14.84
CA GLN A 43 3.26 4.90 16.28
C GLN A 43 3.11 3.48 16.85
N ALA A 44 2.10 2.72 16.39
CA ALA A 44 1.92 1.33 16.79
C ALA A 44 3.09 0.45 16.34
N LEU A 45 3.61 0.66 15.13
CA LEU A 45 4.80 -0.04 14.62
C LEU A 45 6.07 0.34 15.38
N ALA A 46 6.24 1.60 15.75
CA ALA A 46 7.42 2.06 16.49
C ALA A 46 7.55 1.45 17.89
N LYS A 47 6.44 0.99 18.48
CA LYS A 47 6.43 0.27 19.77
C LYS A 47 6.76 -1.22 19.65
N LYS A 48 6.78 -1.78 18.44
CA LYS A 48 7.11 -3.18 18.21
C LYS A 48 8.63 -3.36 18.11
N PRO A 49 9.17 -4.52 18.54
CA PRO A 49 10.55 -4.87 18.23
C PRO A 49 10.82 -4.79 16.73
N TRP A 50 12.06 -4.44 16.37
CA TRP A 50 12.47 -4.38 14.97
C TRP A 50 12.23 -5.72 14.27
N GLY A 51 11.52 -5.68 13.13
CA GLY A 51 11.09 -6.87 12.38
C GLY A 51 12.20 -7.62 11.62
N GLY A 52 13.47 -7.25 11.82
CA GLY A 52 14.60 -7.88 11.16
C GLY A 52 14.90 -7.35 9.76
N ALA A 53 15.94 -7.95 9.16
CA ALA A 53 16.29 -7.69 7.77
C ALA A 53 15.22 -8.26 6.82
N PRO A 54 15.04 -7.67 5.63
CA PRO A 54 14.16 -8.25 4.61
C PRO A 54 14.58 -9.68 4.30
N GLY A 55 13.60 -10.56 4.06
CA GLY A 55 13.87 -11.91 3.57
C GLY A 55 14.71 -11.88 2.28
N PRO A 56 15.53 -12.91 2.02
CA PRO A 56 16.37 -12.95 0.84
C PRO A 56 15.51 -12.91 -0.43
N LEU A 57 15.98 -12.17 -1.44
CA LEU A 57 15.43 -12.28 -2.78
C LEU A 57 15.73 -13.69 -3.32
N PRO A 58 14.89 -14.21 -4.24
CA PRO A 58 15.26 -15.37 -5.03
C PRO A 58 16.62 -15.17 -5.69
N ASP A 59 17.41 -16.25 -5.82
CA ASP A 59 18.79 -16.18 -6.32
C ASP A 59 18.90 -15.50 -7.69
N THR A 60 17.88 -15.66 -8.52
CA THR A 60 17.76 -15.02 -9.83
C THR A 60 17.79 -13.49 -9.79
N LEU A 61 17.29 -12.89 -8.70
CA LEU A 61 17.28 -11.43 -8.49
C LEU A 61 18.41 -10.98 -7.56
N ALA A 62 18.79 -11.82 -6.60
CA ALA A 62 19.86 -11.53 -5.63
C ALA A 62 21.23 -11.43 -6.31
N ASN A 63 21.47 -12.25 -7.35
CA ASN A 63 22.76 -12.36 -8.03
C ASN A 63 22.77 -11.70 -9.42
N LEU A 64 21.83 -10.78 -9.71
CA LEU A 64 21.84 -10.01 -10.95
C LEU A 64 23.16 -9.25 -11.10
N THR A 65 23.76 -9.36 -12.28
CA THR A 65 24.90 -8.50 -12.64
C THR A 65 24.39 -7.08 -12.90
N PRO A 66 25.23 -6.04 -12.74
CA PRO A 66 24.84 -4.67 -13.10
C PRO A 66 24.32 -4.55 -14.53
N GLN A 67 24.90 -5.30 -15.48
CA GLN A 67 24.44 -5.33 -16.87
C GLN A 67 23.04 -5.94 -17.01
N ALA A 68 22.77 -7.06 -16.33
CA ALA A 68 21.46 -7.71 -16.36
C ALA A 68 20.39 -6.85 -15.67
N TYR A 69 20.74 -6.19 -14.56
CA TYR A 69 19.82 -5.26 -13.91
C TYR A 69 19.49 -4.06 -14.80
N ASN A 70 20.49 -3.48 -15.47
CA ASN A 70 20.27 -2.38 -16.42
C ASN A 70 19.46 -2.78 -17.67
N SER A 71 19.33 -4.08 -17.97
CA SER A 71 18.42 -4.54 -19.04
C SER A 71 16.95 -4.60 -18.61
N ILE A 72 16.66 -4.53 -17.31
CA ILE A 72 15.30 -4.40 -16.79
C ILE A 72 14.93 -2.92 -16.93
N GLN A 73 14.00 -2.63 -17.84
CA GLN A 73 13.67 -1.26 -18.23
C GLN A 73 12.17 -1.08 -18.13
N TYR A 74 11.78 -0.05 -17.39
CA TYR A 74 10.37 0.28 -17.27
C TYR A 74 9.79 0.69 -18.62
N ASP A 75 8.66 0.09 -19.02
CA ASP A 75 7.93 0.55 -20.20
C ASP A 75 7.16 1.83 -19.86
N ALA A 76 7.65 2.96 -20.36
CA ALA A 76 7.04 4.27 -20.16
C ALA A 76 5.58 4.35 -20.66
N ALA A 77 5.14 3.49 -21.58
CA ALA A 77 3.74 3.41 -22.00
C ALA A 77 2.81 2.88 -20.89
N HIS A 78 3.37 2.27 -19.85
CA HIS A 78 2.64 1.75 -18.70
C HIS A 78 2.95 2.54 -17.41
N SER A 79 3.43 3.77 -17.50
CA SER A 79 3.59 4.63 -16.32
C SER A 79 2.24 4.87 -15.63
N LEU A 80 2.27 5.08 -14.31
CA LEU A 80 1.06 5.11 -13.48
C LEU A 80 0.05 6.16 -13.96
N TRP A 81 0.52 7.31 -14.44
CA TRP A 81 -0.34 8.41 -14.87
C TRP A 81 -0.37 8.58 -16.39
N ASN A 82 0.01 7.55 -17.16
CA ASN A 82 0.03 7.66 -18.62
C ASN A 82 -1.34 8.08 -19.21
N GLY A 83 -2.44 7.63 -18.62
CA GLY A 83 -3.80 7.93 -19.07
C GLY A 83 -4.36 9.30 -18.64
N VAL A 84 -3.62 10.09 -17.86
CA VAL A 84 -4.11 11.39 -17.35
C VAL A 84 -3.89 12.49 -18.40
N ALA A 85 -4.98 13.15 -18.80
CA ALA A 85 -4.92 14.25 -19.75
C ALA A 85 -4.12 15.43 -19.18
N ASN A 86 -3.26 16.05 -20.00
CA ASN A 86 -2.41 17.18 -19.64
C ASN A 86 -1.50 16.94 -18.41
N ARG A 87 -1.06 15.68 -18.20
CA ARG A 87 -0.18 15.35 -17.08
C ARG A 87 1.12 16.16 -17.13
N GLN A 88 1.52 16.72 -16.00
CA GLN A 88 2.80 17.42 -15.84
C GLN A 88 3.85 16.54 -15.17
N LEU A 89 3.41 15.47 -14.53
CA LEU A 89 4.23 14.52 -13.79
C LEU A 89 3.79 13.11 -14.18
N ASP A 90 4.73 12.18 -14.03
CA ASP A 90 4.48 10.77 -14.23
C ASP A 90 5.28 9.96 -13.22
N ILE A 91 4.83 8.74 -12.95
CA ILE A 91 5.45 7.85 -11.98
C ILE A 91 5.82 6.54 -12.67
N GLN A 92 7.08 6.16 -12.51
CA GLN A 92 7.64 4.88 -12.92
C GLN A 92 8.22 4.19 -11.70
N PHE A 93 8.19 2.86 -11.69
CA PHE A 93 8.67 2.07 -10.57
C PHE A 93 10.02 1.44 -10.89
N PHE A 94 10.85 1.24 -9.87
CA PHE A 94 12.08 0.46 -9.97
C PHE A 94 11.84 -1.00 -9.59
N HIS A 95 12.56 -1.91 -10.25
CA HIS A 95 12.52 -3.33 -9.95
C HIS A 95 13.38 -3.68 -8.73
N VAL A 96 13.00 -4.72 -7.98
CA VAL A 96 13.87 -5.30 -6.94
C VAL A 96 15.01 -6.11 -7.55
N GLY A 97 16.18 -6.10 -6.94
CA GLY A 97 17.35 -6.78 -7.48
C GLY A 97 18.63 -6.13 -6.98
N MET A 98 19.75 -6.86 -7.06
CA MET A 98 21.02 -6.40 -6.53
C MET A 98 20.88 -5.89 -5.07
N GLY A 99 21.16 -4.61 -4.80
CA GLY A 99 21.03 -3.98 -3.49
C GLY A 99 19.60 -3.69 -3.02
N PHE A 100 18.61 -3.69 -3.92
CA PHE A 100 17.20 -3.43 -3.60
C PHE A 100 16.50 -4.71 -3.15
N ARG A 101 16.75 -5.12 -1.90
CA ARG A 101 16.32 -6.41 -1.35
C ARG A 101 14.93 -6.43 -0.73
N ARG A 102 14.30 -5.26 -0.55
CA ARG A 102 12.96 -5.13 0.03
C ARG A 102 12.02 -4.43 -0.93
N ARG A 103 10.88 -5.08 -1.20
CA ARG A 103 9.77 -4.45 -1.91
C ARG A 103 9.14 -3.37 -1.03
N VAL A 104 8.81 -2.24 -1.65
CA VAL A 104 7.97 -1.20 -1.05
C VAL A 104 6.57 -1.35 -1.63
N ARG A 105 5.56 -1.26 -0.78
CA ARG A 105 4.17 -1.25 -1.22
C ARG A 105 3.78 0.20 -1.49
N MET A 106 3.30 0.45 -2.70
CA MET A 106 2.87 1.77 -3.15
C MET A 106 1.35 1.83 -3.14
N PHE A 107 0.84 3.02 -2.85
CA PHE A 107 -0.59 3.28 -2.81
C PHE A 107 -0.86 4.61 -3.48
N SER A 108 -1.90 4.65 -4.31
CA SER A 108 -2.48 5.85 -4.87
C SER A 108 -3.61 6.34 -3.97
N VAL A 109 -3.71 7.66 -3.79
CA VAL A 109 -4.78 8.30 -3.02
C VAL A 109 -5.50 9.29 -3.92
N ASP A 110 -6.81 9.12 -4.09
CA ASP A 110 -7.67 10.10 -4.74
C ASP A 110 -8.11 11.15 -3.71
N THR A 111 -7.88 12.41 -4.00
CA THR A 111 -8.19 13.52 -3.09
C THR A 111 -9.68 13.89 -3.07
N THR A 112 -10.44 13.44 -4.07
CA THR A 112 -11.87 13.77 -4.23
C THR A 112 -12.71 13.08 -3.17
N ASP A 113 -12.46 11.79 -2.95
CA ASP A 113 -13.20 10.97 -2.00
C ASP A 113 -12.31 10.42 -0.87
N ALA A 114 -11.02 10.75 -0.88
CA ALA A 114 -10.00 10.18 0.01
C ALA A 114 -9.92 8.66 -0.13
N SER A 115 -10.18 8.09 -1.31
CA SER A 115 -9.93 6.67 -1.55
C SER A 115 -8.43 6.39 -1.65
N CYS A 116 -8.02 5.23 -1.16
CA CYS A 116 -6.66 4.72 -1.21
C CYS A 116 -6.69 3.31 -1.76
N SER A 117 -5.88 3.05 -2.78
CA SER A 117 -5.76 1.73 -3.41
C SER A 117 -4.29 1.36 -3.56
N ARG A 118 -3.97 0.07 -3.44
CA ARG A 118 -2.60 -0.40 -3.64
C ARG A 118 -2.30 -0.50 -5.13
N ASP A 119 -1.15 0.02 -5.54
CA ASP A 119 -0.63 -0.22 -6.88
C ASP A 119 -0.04 -1.64 -6.95
N SER A 120 -0.60 -2.48 -7.82
CA SER A 120 -0.14 -3.86 -8.01
C SER A 120 1.16 -3.89 -8.83
N PHE A 121 2.15 -4.64 -8.35
CA PHE A 121 3.34 -4.93 -9.16
C PHE A 121 2.99 -5.89 -10.31
N SER A 122 3.40 -5.55 -11.53
CA SER A 122 3.29 -6.42 -12.71
C SER A 122 4.65 -6.51 -13.42
N PRO A 123 5.16 -7.72 -13.72
CA PRO A 123 6.39 -7.87 -14.50
C PRO A 123 6.28 -7.37 -15.94
N GLY A 124 5.06 -7.28 -16.52
CA GLY A 124 4.87 -6.81 -17.90
C GLY A 124 5.08 -5.30 -18.08
N THR A 125 5.30 -4.58 -16.99
CA THR A 125 5.59 -3.14 -16.96
C THR A 125 7.10 -2.85 -16.97
N VAL A 126 7.94 -3.89 -16.88
CA VAL A 126 9.40 -3.80 -16.68
C VAL A 126 10.18 -4.75 -17.59
#